data_AF-A0A941N5S7-F1
#
_entry.id   AF-A0A941N5S7-F1
#
_cell.length_a   1.000
_cell.length_b   1.000
_cell.length_c   1.000
_cell.angle_alpha   90.00
_cell.angle_beta   90.00
_cell.angle_gamma   90.00
#
_symmetry.space_group_name_H-M   'P 1'
#
loop_
_entity.id
_entity.type
_entity.pdbx_description
1 polymer ?
#
loop_
_entity_poly.entity_id
_entity_poly.type
_entity_poly.pdbx_seq_one_letter_code
_entity_poly.pdbx_strand_id
1 'polypeptide(L)' 'MRFFLSVGLILAVAGCSQTAPAERLAISDVPENLMVIARNKLPGVEFDQVIRKSNGIYEIIGKDSRGKVREIERTP' A
#
# COMPACT_ATOMS: atom_id res chain seq x y z
N MET A 1 24.88 10.88 -54.49
CA MET A 1 24.06 9.79 -53.93
C MET A 1 23.86 10.10 -52.46
N ARG A 2 22.64 10.40 -51.97
CA ARG A 2 21.52 9.46 -51.69
C ARG A 2 21.98 8.37 -50.71
N PHE A 3 21.36 8.04 -49.58
CA PHE A 3 20.09 8.38 -48.93
C PHE A 3 20.23 7.76 -47.51
N PHE A 4 19.67 8.39 -46.48
CA PHE A 4 18.97 7.80 -45.31
C PHE A 4 19.43 6.46 -44.69
N LEU A 5 19.64 6.44 -43.37
CA LEU A 5 18.92 5.61 -42.37
C LEU A 5 19.64 5.81 -41.01
N SER A 6 19.03 6.43 -39.99
CA SER A 6 18.17 5.74 -39.00
C SER A 6 18.95 4.58 -38.34
N VAL A 7 19.30 4.63 -37.06
CA VAL A 7 18.51 4.10 -35.93
C VAL A 7 19.48 4.25 -34.73
N GLY A 8 19.21 4.96 -33.64
CA GLY A 8 17.95 5.05 -32.94
C GLY A 8 17.73 3.82 -32.05
N LEU A 9 18.69 3.44 -31.19
CA LEU A 9 18.48 2.36 -30.23
C LEU A 9 18.76 2.84 -28.81
N ILE A 10 17.76 3.56 -28.30
CA ILE A 10 17.55 3.87 -26.89
C ILE A 10 17.21 2.54 -26.21
N LEU A 11 18.18 1.92 -25.53
CA LEU A 11 17.95 0.83 -24.59
C LEU A 11 17.33 1.39 -23.30
N ALA A 12 16.07 1.80 -23.39
CA ALA A 12 15.21 1.96 -22.22
C ALA A 12 14.81 0.55 -21.77
N VAL A 13 15.66 -0.08 -20.96
CA VAL A 13 15.26 -1.25 -20.16
C VAL A 13 14.16 -0.78 -19.21
N ALA A 14 12.93 -1.07 -19.62
CA ALA A 14 11.73 -0.87 -18.84
C ALA A 14 11.84 -1.69 -17.55
N GLY A 15 12.06 -0.99 -16.44
CA GLY A 15 11.82 -1.54 -15.10
C GLY A 15 10.32 -1.71 -14.90
N CYS A 16 9.77 -2.85 -15.32
CA CYS A 16 8.46 -3.30 -14.83
C CYS A 16 8.64 -3.81 -13.40
N SER A 17 8.64 -2.88 -12.44
CA SER A 17 8.37 -3.23 -11.04
C SER A 17 6.91 -3.64 -10.98
N GLN A 18 6.64 -4.95 -11.10
CA GLN A 18 5.31 -5.52 -10.83
C GLN A 18 5.08 -5.45 -9.31
N THR A 19 4.72 -4.28 -8.82
CA THR A 19 4.17 -4.13 -7.48
C THR A 19 2.81 -4.83 -7.49
N ALA A 20 2.75 -5.99 -6.83
CA ALA A 20 1.51 -6.73 -6.68
C ALA A 20 0.41 -5.80 -6.12
N PRO A 21 -0.83 -5.89 -6.62
CA PRO A 21 -1.88 -4.96 -6.27
C PRO A 21 -2.20 -5.09 -4.77
N ALA A 22 -2.06 -3.98 -4.06
CA ALA A 22 -2.54 -3.85 -2.71
C ALA A 22 -4.04 -3.50 -2.76
N GLU A 23 -4.88 -4.29 -2.10
CA GLU A 23 -6.33 -4.13 -2.12
C GLU A 23 -6.77 -3.23 -0.98
N ARG A 24 -7.50 -2.15 -1.28
CA ARG A 24 -8.12 -1.32 -0.24
C ARG A 24 -9.39 -1.99 0.23
N LEU A 25 -9.47 -2.26 1.52
CA LEU A 25 -10.62 -2.87 2.18
C LEU A 25 -11.37 -1.84 3.00
N ALA A 26 -12.69 -2.03 3.14
CA ALA A 26 -13.44 -1.32 4.16
C ALA A 26 -13.05 -1.85 5.54
N ILE A 27 -13.14 -1.02 6.58
CA ILE A 27 -12.83 -1.42 7.96
C ILE A 27 -13.71 -2.61 8.41
N SER A 28 -14.94 -2.70 7.87
CA SER A 28 -15.85 -3.82 8.10
C SER A 28 -15.31 -5.17 7.62
N ASP A 29 -14.45 -5.17 6.61
CA ASP A 29 -13.90 -6.38 5.99
C ASP A 29 -12.60 -6.83 6.69
N VAL A 30 -12.17 -6.09 7.72
CA VAL A 30 -10.95 -6.35 8.47
C VAL A 30 -11.29 -7.27 9.64
N PRO A 31 -10.52 -8.34 9.85
CA PRO A 31 -10.70 -9.20 11.02
C PRO A 31 -10.70 -8.38 12.32
N GLU A 32 -11.71 -8.58 13.16
CA GLU A 32 -11.93 -7.78 14.38
C GLU A 32 -10.73 -7.84 15.34
N ASN A 33 -10.06 -9.00 15.41
CA ASN A 33 -8.84 -9.18 16.19
C ASN A 33 -7.75 -8.19 15.79
N LEU A 34 -7.60 -7.90 14.50
CA LEU A 34 -6.62 -6.92 14.01
C LEU A 34 -6.98 -5.50 14.40
N MET A 35 -8.26 -5.15 14.35
CA MET A 35 -8.75 -3.83 14.78
C MET A 35 -8.58 -3.62 16.30
N VAL A 36 -8.78 -4.67 17.11
CA VAL A 36 -8.50 -4.62 18.56
C VAL A 36 -7.01 -4.41 18.83
N ILE A 37 -6.13 -5.15 18.14
CA ILE A 37 -4.68 -4.99 18.26
C ILE A 37 -4.26 -3.57 17.86
N ALA A 38 -4.80 -3.05 16.75
CA ALA A 38 -4.50 -1.71 16.26
C ALA A 38 -4.86 -0.63 17.30
N ARG A 39 -6.08 -0.70 17.88
CA ARG A 39 -6.53 0.22 18.93
C ARG A 39 -5.68 0.14 20.20
N ASN A 40 -5.24 -1.06 20.58
CA ASN A 40 -4.38 -1.24 21.76
C ASN A 40 -2.97 -0.67 21.54
N LYS A 41 -2.40 -0.81 20.32
CA LYS A 41 -1.07 -0.27 20.01
C LYS A 41 -1.07 1.24 19.78
N LEU A 42 -2.15 1.75 19.20
CA LEU A 42 -2.29 3.15 18.82
C LEU A 42 -3.59 3.71 19.43
N PRO A 43 -3.63 3.89 20.77
CA PRO A 43 -4.78 4.48 21.41
C PRO A 43 -4.95 5.93 20.96
N GLY A 44 -6.19 6.33 20.68
CA GLY A 44 -6.51 7.68 20.22
C GLY A 44 -6.21 7.94 18.73
N VAL A 45 -5.92 6.89 17.95
CA VAL A 45 -5.91 6.95 16.48
C VAL A 45 -7.29 6.57 15.97
N GLU A 46 -7.85 7.41 15.10
CA GLU A 46 -9.03 7.10 14.32
C GLU A 46 -8.58 6.40 13.03
N PHE A 47 -8.85 5.10 12.95
CA PHE A 47 -8.55 4.30 11.77
C PHE A 47 -9.63 4.52 10.71
N ASP A 48 -9.22 4.83 9.48
CA ASP A 48 -10.10 5.18 8.36
C ASP A 48 -9.85 4.33 7.11
N GLN A 49 -8.71 3.64 7.01
CA GLN A 49 -8.31 2.88 5.84
C GLN A 49 -7.61 1.58 6.21
N VAL A 50 -7.89 0.50 5.47
CA VAL A 50 -7.12 -0.73 5.54
C VAL A 50 -6.70 -1.19 4.15
N ILE A 51 -5.46 -1.65 4.06
CA ILE A 51 -4.87 -2.16 2.83
C ILE A 51 -4.45 -3.61 3.08
N ARG A 52 -4.99 -4.55 2.30
CA ARG A 52 -4.50 -5.91 2.23
C ARG A 52 -3.41 -6.01 1.18
N LYS A 53 -2.18 -6.24 1.63
CA LYS A 53 -1.04 -6.49 0.76
C LYS A 53 -1.16 -7.90 0.16
N SER A 54 -0.54 -8.08 -0.99
CA SER A 54 -0.54 -9.36 -1.73
C SER A 54 0.03 -10.54 -0.94
N ASN A 55 0.85 -10.28 0.09
CA ASN A 55 1.41 -11.26 1.00
C ASN A 55 0.48 -11.63 2.18
N GLY A 56 -0.76 -11.12 2.20
CA GLY A 56 -1.73 -11.39 3.27
C GLY A 56 -1.55 -10.53 4.52
N ILE A 57 -0.66 -9.54 4.50
CA ILE A 57 -0.52 -8.55 5.57
C ILE A 57 -1.61 -7.48 5.41
N TYR A 58 -2.25 -7.11 6.53
CA TYR A 58 -3.17 -6.00 6.64
C TYR A 58 -2.43 -4.80 7.20
N GLU A 59 -2.48 -3.69 6.47
CA GLU A 59 -1.96 -2.39 6.87
C GLU A 59 -3.15 -1.51 7.25
N ILE A 60 -3.29 -1.26 8.55
CA ILE A 60 -4.37 -0.46 9.12
C ILE A 60 -3.85 0.95 9.33
N ILE A 61 -4.48 1.92 8.68
CA ILE A 61 -4.06 3.31 8.60
C ILE A 61 -5.10 4.19 9.30
N GLY A 62 -4.63 5.19 10.02
CA GLY A 62 -5.47 6.16 10.70
C GLY A 62 -4.74 7.45 11.02
N LYS A 63 -5.44 8.39 11.65
CA LYS A 63 -4.87 9.66 12.11
C LYS A 63 -5.02 9.80 13.61
N ASP A 64 -3.95 10.26 14.28
CA ASP A 64 -4.05 10.66 15.67
C ASP A 64 -4.76 12.02 15.81
N SER A 65 -5.07 12.41 17.05
CA SER A 65 -5.73 13.69 17.37
C SER A 65 -4.96 14.93 16.91
N ARG A 66 -3.69 14.78 16.52
CA ARG A 66 -2.85 15.86 15.97
C ARG A 66 -2.85 15.85 14.43
N GLY A 67 -3.68 15.01 13.82
CA GLY A 67 -3.77 14.81 12.38
C GLY A 67 -2.59 14.03 11.80
N LYS A 68 -1.70 13.45 12.63
CA LYS A 68 -0.56 12.69 12.13
C LYS A 68 -1.00 11.29 11.75
N VAL A 69 -0.67 10.88 10.53
CA VAL A 69 -0.94 9.54 10.02
C VAL A 69 -0.13 8.51 10.81
N ARG A 70 -0.81 7.46 11.23
CA ARG A 70 -0.26 6.28 11.90
C ARG A 70 -0.70 5.05 11.15
N GLU A 71 0.22 4.11 11.01
CA GLU A 71 -0.01 2.85 10.32
C GLU A 71 0.47 1.69 11.20
N ILE A 72 -0.22 0.56 11.07
CA ILE A 72 0.18 -0.69 11.70
C ILE A 72 -0.02 -1.84 10.73
N GLU A 73 1.02 -2.64 10.54
CA GLU A 73 0.97 -3.85 9.74
C GLU A 73 0.78 -5.09 10.62
N ARG A 74 -0.14 -5.97 10.22
CA ARG A 74 -0.38 -7.26 10.87
C ARG A 74 -0.90 -8.34 9.95
N THR A 75 -0.41 -9.56 10.19
CA THR A 75 -1.02 -10.78 9.68
C THR A 75 -2.18 -11.19 10.59
N PRO A 76 -3.24 -11.82 10.06
CA PRO A 76 -4.35 -12.37 10.84
C PRO A 76 -3.92 -13.28 11.99
#